data_AF-A0A3E0IYH1-F1
#
_entry.id   AF-A0A3E0IYH1-F1
#
_cell.length_a   1.000
_cell.length_b   1.000
_cell.length_c   1.000
_cell.angle_alpha   90.00
_cell.angle_beta   90.00
_cell.angle_gamma   90.00
#
_symmetry.space_group_name_H-M   'P 1'
#
loop_
_entity.id
_entity.type
_entity.pdbx_description
1 polymer ?
#
loop_
_entity_poly.entity_id
_entity_poly.type
_entity_poly.pdbx_seq_one_letter_code
_entity_poly.pdbx_strand_id
1 'polypeptide(L)'
;MEDLFKQARKEYENNQYTDEQHKRIKQNVHNALTVKPKPTRKRNNFVYIASAAAIFMAILIGTSFLSPTVSDVMAKIPIIGAIFDSEDVEPVSEDIQDLLNSKNVKVHAVNNHVLEKTYEISIEGGDRYFNTVSEKVKNQVENLLEDKGLTAYKVDVVQYTGQDIMQLPEKVTKDEKMLSEEKQIKEKLAEKGYSPGLAFYLPTEEIFTVGVKMEKETFQNNYSELNQEVSSLINSFGRENYNVEVFRYIEGTVIEKVSYDTWGDMTGHFAAGRKQQILNSYLEDEADIKGEIDFSFSPDLITIYADNKEMDVRAVKEALPEKLETVTFGTLEINFRVMGGDEATKETIALDISRKLTIALAGQEGLHVKNVGANYKNDQFNIYVNTTLNEGDNTNGTITKLENQIYEYFNSSEGKEFLNNEEYQVIFKDKEGNSLP
;
A
#
# COMPACT_ATOMS: atom_id res chain seq x y z
N MET A 1 -41.85 66.34 -21.83
CA MET A 1 -40.72 65.56 -22.37
C MET A 1 -40.64 65.63 -23.89
N GLU A 2 -41.76 65.61 -24.62
CA GLU A 2 -41.76 65.62 -26.09
C GLU A 2 -41.13 66.88 -26.72
N ASP A 3 -41.33 68.05 -26.11
CA ASP A 3 -40.75 69.30 -26.61
C ASP A 3 -39.23 69.39 -26.43
N LEU A 4 -38.70 68.75 -25.38
CA LEU A 4 -37.26 68.65 -25.15
C LEU A 4 -36.57 67.81 -26.23
N PHE A 5 -37.20 66.72 -26.67
CA PHE A 5 -36.67 65.88 -27.76
C PHE A 5 -36.74 66.59 -29.11
N LYS A 6 -37.80 67.37 -29.37
CA LYS A 6 -37.91 68.16 -30.60
C LYS A 6 -36.86 69.28 -30.64
N GLN A 7 -36.57 69.94 -29.52
CA GLN A 7 -35.49 70.93 -29.43
C GLN A 7 -34.11 70.29 -29.62
N ALA A 8 -33.80 69.21 -28.89
CA ALA A 8 -32.51 68.53 -29.00
C ALA A 8 -32.23 68.02 -30.42
N ARG A 9 -33.26 67.50 -31.11
CA ARG A 9 -33.14 67.07 -32.51
C ARG A 9 -32.85 68.24 -33.45
N LYS A 10 -33.56 69.35 -33.28
CA LYS A 10 -33.39 70.54 -34.14
C LYS A 10 -32.02 71.20 -33.95
N GLU A 11 -31.50 71.15 -32.73
CA GLU A 11 -30.16 71.64 -32.39
C GLU A 11 -29.05 70.74 -32.95
N TYR A 12 -29.26 69.41 -32.94
CA TYR A 12 -28.36 68.44 -33.57
C TYR A 12 -28.35 68.57 -35.10
N GLU A 13 -29.52 68.69 -35.74
CA GLU A 13 -29.63 68.84 -37.19
C GLU A 13 -29.04 70.17 -37.70
N ASN A 14 -29.13 71.26 -36.92
CA ASN A 14 -28.62 72.56 -37.35
C ASN A 14 -27.13 72.80 -37.03
N ASN A 15 -26.59 72.20 -35.96
CA ASN A 15 -25.24 72.53 -35.48
C ASN A 15 -24.22 71.38 -35.58
N GLN A 16 -24.68 70.13 -35.72
CA GLN A 16 -23.82 68.94 -35.58
C GLN A 16 -23.92 67.98 -36.76
N TYR A 17 -24.91 68.14 -37.65
CA TYR A 17 -25.16 67.26 -38.78
C TYR A 17 -24.88 67.97 -40.12
N THR A 18 -23.72 67.70 -40.71
CA THR A 18 -23.32 68.32 -41.99
C THR A 18 -23.78 67.50 -43.19
N ASP A 19 -23.99 68.15 -44.34
CA ASP A 19 -24.30 67.46 -45.60
C ASP A 19 -23.24 66.42 -45.99
N GLU A 20 -22.00 66.62 -45.56
CA GLU A 20 -20.89 65.71 -45.76
C GLU A 20 -21.02 64.42 -44.93
N GLN A 21 -21.51 64.53 -43.69
CA GLN A 21 -21.86 63.37 -42.86
C GLN A 21 -23.05 62.62 -43.45
N HIS A 22 -24.07 63.34 -43.95
CA HIS A 22 -25.21 62.72 -44.63
C HIS A 22 -24.77 61.92 -45.87
N LYS A 23 -23.84 62.48 -46.66
CA LYS A 23 -23.30 61.84 -47.86
C LYS A 23 -22.44 60.61 -47.52
N ARG A 24 -21.60 60.68 -46.47
CA ARG A 24 -20.82 59.52 -45.97
C ARG A 24 -21.71 58.38 -45.48
N ILE A 25 -22.76 58.68 -44.73
CA ILE A 25 -23.66 57.65 -44.21
C ILE A 25 -24.38 56.96 -45.36
N LYS A 26 -24.92 57.71 -46.33
CA LYS A 26 -25.60 57.15 -47.50
C LYS A 26 -24.67 56.27 -48.35
N GLN A 27 -23.42 56.69 -48.51
CA GLN A 27 -22.41 55.95 -49.27
C GLN A 27 -21.95 54.67 -48.53
N ASN A 28 -21.79 54.72 -47.21
CA ASN A 28 -21.44 53.55 -46.39
C ASN A 28 -22.57 52.51 -46.36
N VAL A 29 -23.82 52.93 -46.30
CA VAL A 29 -24.98 52.02 -46.36
C VAL A 29 -25.08 51.37 -47.74
N HIS A 30 -24.86 52.13 -48.82
CA HIS A 30 -24.88 51.57 -50.18
C HIS A 30 -23.74 50.56 -50.42
N ASN A 31 -22.55 50.84 -49.86
CA ASN A 31 -21.42 49.91 -49.90
C ASN A 31 -21.66 48.64 -49.05
N ALA A 32 -22.33 48.76 -47.90
CA ALA A 32 -22.66 47.61 -47.06
C ALA A 32 -23.69 46.66 -47.70
N LEU A 33 -24.61 47.19 -48.51
CA LEU A 33 -25.65 46.39 -49.19
C LEU A 33 -25.17 45.72 -50.49
N THR A 34 -24.01 46.11 -51.03
CA THR A 34 -23.48 45.62 -52.32
C THR A 34 -22.35 44.60 -52.19
N VAL A 35 -21.78 44.40 -50.99
CA VAL A 35 -20.69 43.44 -50.75
C VAL A 35 -21.24 42.12 -50.23
N LYS A 36 -21.18 41.05 -51.04
CA LYS A 36 -21.42 39.67 -50.58
C LYS A 36 -20.29 39.25 -49.61
N PRO A 37 -20.60 38.62 -48.45
CA PRO A 37 -19.56 38.26 -47.48
C PRO A 37 -18.66 37.13 -48.00
N LYS A 38 -17.34 37.30 -47.82
CA LYS A 38 -16.34 36.21 -47.96
C LYS A 38 -16.37 35.32 -46.71
N PRO A 39 -16.08 34.01 -46.82
CA PRO A 39 -16.09 33.11 -45.66
C PRO A 39 -15.00 33.49 -44.67
N THR A 40 -15.39 33.70 -43.40
CA THR A 40 -14.49 34.04 -42.29
C THR A 40 -13.81 32.79 -41.73
N ARG A 41 -12.48 32.78 -41.70
CA ARG A 41 -11.67 31.80 -40.95
C ARG A 41 -11.97 31.95 -39.45
N LYS A 42 -12.42 30.90 -38.77
CA LYS A 42 -12.56 30.88 -37.30
C LYS A 42 -11.18 31.16 -36.67
N ARG A 43 -11.08 32.23 -35.90
CA ARG A 43 -9.89 32.59 -35.12
C ARG A 43 -10.02 31.95 -33.75
N ASN A 44 -9.12 31.04 -33.38
CA ASN A 44 -9.17 30.29 -32.13
C ASN A 44 -8.99 31.22 -30.92
N ASN A 45 -10.04 31.33 -30.09
CA ASN A 45 -10.01 32.06 -28.81
C ASN A 45 -9.11 31.41 -27.74
N PHE A 46 -8.52 30.25 -28.03
CA PHE A 46 -7.65 29.50 -27.11
C PHE A 46 -6.37 30.27 -26.73
N VAL A 47 -5.84 31.09 -27.63
CA VAL A 47 -4.61 31.87 -27.40
C VAL A 47 -4.81 32.95 -26.33
N TYR A 48 -6.01 33.52 -26.24
CA TYR A 48 -6.33 34.55 -25.24
C TYR A 48 -6.57 33.94 -23.84
N ILE A 49 -7.12 32.73 -23.77
CA ILE A 49 -7.29 32.01 -22.50
C ILE A 49 -5.94 31.51 -21.98
N ALA A 50 -5.11 30.94 -22.85
CA ALA A 50 -3.76 30.48 -22.48
C ALA A 50 -2.86 31.63 -22.00
N SER A 51 -2.95 32.81 -22.65
CA SER A 51 -2.18 33.99 -22.22
C SER A 51 -2.68 34.58 -20.90
N ALA A 52 -3.99 34.59 -20.64
CA ALA A 52 -4.53 35.02 -19.35
C ALA A 52 -4.12 34.05 -18.21
N ALA A 53 -4.14 32.74 -18.46
CA ALA A 53 -3.69 31.73 -17.49
C ALA A 53 -2.19 31.84 -17.19
N ALA A 54 -1.35 32.09 -18.20
CA ALA A 54 0.09 32.30 -18.01
C ALA A 54 0.39 33.58 -17.19
N ILE A 55 -0.36 34.66 -17.41
CA ILE A 55 -0.24 35.90 -16.62
C ILE A 55 -0.71 35.66 -15.18
N PHE A 56 -1.80 34.92 -14.97
CA PHE A 56 -2.31 34.59 -13.63
C PHE A 56 -1.32 33.71 -12.85
N MET A 57 -0.73 32.70 -13.50
CA MET A 57 0.33 31.87 -12.92
C MET A 57 1.61 32.68 -12.62
N ALA A 58 2.00 33.60 -13.51
CA ALA A 58 3.14 34.49 -13.25
C ALA A 58 2.90 35.46 -12.08
N ILE A 59 1.65 35.90 -11.86
CA ILE A 59 1.28 36.74 -10.72
C ILE A 59 1.23 35.89 -9.42
N LEU A 60 0.74 34.65 -9.47
CA LEU A 60 0.80 33.72 -8.33
C LEU A 60 2.23 33.41 -7.91
N ILE A 61 3.12 33.11 -8.86
CA ILE A 61 4.55 32.88 -8.61
C ILE A 61 5.25 34.18 -8.19
N GLY A 62 4.84 35.34 -8.71
CA GLY A 62 5.43 36.63 -8.33
C GLY A 62 5.04 37.12 -6.94
N THR A 63 3.89 36.68 -6.43
CA THR A 63 3.38 37.10 -5.10
C THR A 63 3.83 36.19 -3.97
N SER A 64 4.27 34.95 -4.25
CA SER A 64 4.85 34.06 -3.24
C SER A 64 6.19 34.57 -2.67
N PHE A 65 6.91 35.43 -3.40
CA PHE A 65 8.18 36.03 -2.96
C PHE A 65 8.04 37.29 -2.08
N LEU A 66 6.82 37.80 -1.83
CA LEU A 66 6.61 39.06 -1.10
C LEU A 66 5.98 38.89 0.30
N SER A 67 5.79 37.66 0.78
CA SER A 67 5.22 37.37 2.10
C SER A 67 6.20 36.56 2.97
N PRO A 68 6.71 37.12 4.07
CA PRO A 68 7.53 36.41 5.04
C PRO A 68 6.88 35.11 5.54
N THR A 69 5.54 35.06 5.61
CA THR A 69 4.78 33.89 6.06
C THR A 69 4.78 32.73 5.05
N VAL A 70 5.01 33.00 3.76
CA VAL A 70 5.16 31.96 2.72
C VAL A 70 6.63 31.53 2.61
N SER A 71 7.56 32.45 2.85
CA SER A 71 9.00 32.16 2.90
C SER A 71 9.38 31.18 4.02
N ASP A 72 8.76 31.27 5.20
CA ASP A 72 9.00 30.32 6.31
C ASP A 72 8.46 28.91 6.02
N VAL A 73 7.47 28.79 5.12
CA VAL A 73 6.91 27.51 4.68
C VAL A 73 7.76 26.91 3.54
N MET A 74 8.33 27.75 2.68
CA MET A 74 9.25 27.37 1.59
C MET A 74 10.68 27.06 2.07
N ALA A 75 11.07 27.51 3.27
CA ALA A 75 12.40 27.24 3.83
C ALA A 75 12.54 25.85 4.46
N LYS A 76 11.45 25.09 4.61
CA LYS A 76 11.48 23.66 4.94
C LYS A 76 11.55 22.90 3.61
N ILE A 77 12.75 22.43 3.28
CA ILE A 77 13.09 21.50 2.18
C ILE A 77 11.91 20.54 1.93
N PRO A 78 11.52 20.26 0.66
CA PRO A 78 10.32 19.46 0.37
C PRO A 78 10.44 18.09 1.03
N ILE A 79 9.77 17.93 2.18
CA ILE A 79 9.81 16.71 3.00
C ILE A 79 9.45 15.50 2.13
N ILE A 80 8.53 15.68 1.18
CA ILE A 80 8.19 14.68 0.17
C ILE A 80 9.42 14.28 -0.67
N GLY A 81 10.19 15.23 -1.20
CA GLY A 81 11.40 14.93 -1.97
C GLY A 81 12.39 14.09 -1.17
N ALA A 82 12.73 14.51 0.05
CA ALA A 82 13.67 13.78 0.89
C ALA A 82 13.19 12.36 1.26
N ILE A 83 11.88 12.15 1.37
CA ILE A 83 11.28 10.85 1.65
C ILE A 83 11.27 9.95 0.40
N PHE A 84 11.15 10.53 -0.79
CA PHE A 84 11.12 9.79 -2.05
C PHE A 84 12.50 9.55 -2.67
N ASP A 85 13.51 10.34 -2.30
CA ASP A 85 14.91 10.12 -2.71
C ASP A 85 15.50 8.83 -2.10
N SER A 86 14.87 8.27 -1.07
CA SER A 86 15.23 6.98 -0.52
C SER A 86 14.68 5.84 -1.40
N GLU A 87 15.56 4.88 -1.70
CA GLU A 87 15.23 3.66 -2.42
C GLU A 87 14.31 2.74 -1.59
N ASP A 88 14.26 2.94 -0.27
CA ASP A 88 13.48 2.12 0.65
C ASP A 88 12.03 2.58 0.82
N VAL A 89 11.16 1.61 1.09
CA VAL A 89 9.73 1.82 1.40
C VAL A 89 9.54 2.46 2.78
N GLU A 90 10.53 2.31 3.67
CA GLU A 90 10.55 2.90 5.02
C GLU A 90 11.72 3.90 5.18
N PRO A 91 11.66 5.03 4.48
CA PRO A 91 12.81 5.88 4.18
C PRO A 91 13.45 6.57 5.39
N VAL A 92 12.80 6.54 6.55
CA VAL A 92 13.32 7.13 7.79
C VAL A 92 13.84 6.06 8.76
N SER A 93 13.37 4.82 8.63
CA SER A 93 13.80 3.71 9.50
C SER A 93 15.30 3.44 9.31
N GLU A 94 15.80 3.54 8.07
CA GLU A 94 17.23 3.43 7.74
C GLU A 94 18.06 4.56 8.38
N ASP A 95 17.63 5.82 8.22
CA ASP A 95 18.30 6.98 8.83
C ASP A 95 18.39 6.86 10.36
N ILE A 96 17.33 6.34 11.00
CA ILE A 96 17.30 6.06 12.44
C ILE A 96 18.32 4.98 12.79
N GLN A 97 18.32 3.88 12.03
CA GLN A 97 19.23 2.76 12.23
C GLN A 97 20.69 3.22 12.13
N ASP A 98 21.04 4.00 11.11
CA ASP A 98 22.37 4.55 10.90
C ASP A 98 22.79 5.54 11.99
N LEU A 99 21.89 6.44 12.38
CA LEU A 99 22.12 7.37 13.49
C LEU A 99 22.48 6.61 14.78
N LEU A 100 21.76 5.55 15.10
CA LEU A 100 21.95 4.80 16.34
C LEU A 100 23.16 3.86 16.27
N ASN A 101 23.40 3.21 15.13
CA ASN A 101 24.57 2.39 14.87
C ASN A 101 25.87 3.22 14.98
N SER A 102 25.90 4.42 14.40
CA SER A 102 27.06 5.33 14.50
C SER A 102 27.41 5.72 15.94
N LYS A 103 26.45 5.58 16.86
CA LYS A 103 26.59 5.86 18.30
C LYS A 103 26.85 4.61 19.15
N ASN A 104 27.10 3.47 18.51
CA ASN A 104 27.31 2.17 19.16
C ASN A 104 26.11 1.74 20.05
N VAL A 105 24.90 2.12 19.66
CA VAL A 105 23.67 1.62 20.28
C VAL A 105 23.38 0.24 19.67
N LYS A 106 23.08 -0.74 20.51
CA LYS A 106 22.70 -2.09 20.06
C LYS A 106 21.22 -2.12 19.69
N VAL A 107 20.90 -1.65 18.50
CA VAL A 107 19.52 -1.66 18.00
C VAL A 107 19.22 -3.05 17.43
N HIS A 108 18.11 -3.63 17.89
CA HIS A 108 17.57 -4.86 17.36
C HIS A 108 16.71 -4.60 16.11
N ALA A 109 15.77 -3.66 16.22
CA ALA A 109 14.84 -3.31 15.15
C ALA A 109 14.35 -1.87 15.29
N VAL A 110 13.97 -1.28 14.15
CA VAL A 110 13.26 0.00 14.04
C VAL A 110 11.98 -0.28 13.26
N ASN A 111 10.83 -0.21 13.93
CA ASN A 111 9.53 -0.46 13.33
C ASN A 111 8.75 0.84 13.17
N ASN A 112 8.16 1.07 12.00
CA ASN A 112 7.27 2.20 11.79
C ASN A 112 5.79 1.78 11.85
N HIS A 113 5.08 2.27 12.86
CA HIS A 113 3.62 2.18 12.94
C HIS A 113 2.99 3.42 12.30
N VAL A 114 3.00 3.45 10.96
CA VAL A 114 2.57 4.61 10.13
C VAL A 114 1.26 5.24 10.62
N LEU A 115 0.23 4.42 10.88
CA LEU A 115 -1.11 4.88 11.27
C LEU A 115 -1.17 5.40 12.71
N GLU A 116 -0.38 4.82 13.60
CA GLU A 116 -0.26 5.23 15.00
C GLU A 116 0.72 6.40 15.17
N LYS A 117 1.43 6.74 14.09
CA LYS A 117 2.48 7.76 14.04
C LYS A 117 3.55 7.52 15.10
N THR A 118 4.01 6.27 15.19
CA THR A 118 5.01 5.88 16.20
C THR A 118 6.14 5.12 15.53
N TYR A 119 7.39 5.51 15.83
CA TYR A 119 8.56 4.68 15.61
C TYR A 119 8.87 3.92 16.89
N GLU A 120 8.81 2.60 16.83
CA GLU A 120 9.26 1.72 17.90
C GLU A 120 10.71 1.31 17.66
N ILE A 121 11.56 1.53 18.65
CA ILE A 121 12.98 1.19 18.60
C ILE A 121 13.25 0.13 19.65
N SER A 122 13.56 -1.08 19.18
CA SER A 122 13.94 -2.20 20.02
C SER A 122 15.45 -2.19 20.29
N ILE A 123 15.85 -2.14 21.56
CA ILE A 123 17.26 -2.10 21.97
C ILE A 123 17.67 -3.39 22.65
N GLU A 124 18.74 -4.02 22.17
CA GLU A 124 19.33 -5.20 22.80
C GLU A 124 20.12 -4.87 24.06
N GLY A 125 20.03 -5.76 25.04
CA GLY A 125 20.85 -5.74 26.24
C GLY A 125 20.04 -5.89 27.52
N GLY A 126 20.74 -6.10 28.64
CA GLY A 126 20.10 -6.20 29.94
C GLY A 126 19.60 -4.86 30.46
N ASP A 127 18.74 -4.89 31.49
CA ASP A 127 18.00 -3.74 32.00
C ASP A 127 18.89 -2.54 32.33
N ARG A 128 20.10 -2.81 32.85
CA ARG A 128 21.07 -1.75 33.16
C ARG A 128 21.50 -0.98 31.92
N TYR A 129 21.77 -1.68 30.82
CA TYR A 129 22.13 -1.05 29.56
C TYR A 129 20.92 -0.27 29.02
N PHE A 130 19.76 -0.93 28.92
CA PHE A 130 18.52 -0.33 28.44
C PHE A 130 18.16 0.97 29.18
N ASN A 131 18.10 0.93 30.52
CA ASN A 131 17.79 2.09 31.35
C ASN A 131 18.81 3.24 31.22
N THR A 132 20.04 2.95 30.76
CA THR A 132 21.06 3.98 30.52
C THR A 132 20.91 4.63 29.15
N VAL A 133 20.44 3.88 28.14
CA VAL A 133 20.44 4.34 26.75
C VAL A 133 19.07 4.78 26.25
N SER A 134 17.97 4.29 26.83
CA SER A 134 16.61 4.46 26.30
C SER A 134 16.20 5.91 26.11
N GLU A 135 16.36 6.76 27.14
CA GLU A 135 16.03 8.19 27.07
C GLU A 135 16.92 8.92 26.06
N LYS A 136 18.20 8.56 25.99
CA LYS A 136 19.14 9.13 25.01
C LYS A 136 18.75 8.77 23.57
N VAL A 137 18.36 7.52 23.34
CA VAL A 137 17.90 7.05 22.03
C VAL A 137 16.62 7.77 21.64
N LYS A 138 15.64 7.84 22.55
CA LYS A 138 14.38 8.56 22.34
C LYS A 138 14.62 9.99 21.88
N ASN A 139 15.37 10.77 22.66
CA ASN A 139 15.66 12.17 22.34
C ASN A 139 16.42 12.34 21.02
N GLN A 140 17.33 11.41 20.69
CA GLN A 140 18.10 11.49 19.45
C GLN A 140 17.26 11.24 18.21
N VAL A 141 16.33 10.30 18.30
CA VAL A 141 15.43 10.00 17.18
C VAL A 141 14.34 11.06 17.08
N GLU A 142 13.81 11.57 18.19
CA GLU A 142 12.88 12.71 18.17
C GLU A 142 13.51 13.94 17.51
N ASN A 143 14.77 14.25 17.83
CA ASN A 143 15.50 15.35 17.17
C ASN A 143 15.69 15.11 15.66
N LEU A 144 16.02 13.88 15.25
CA LEU A 144 16.15 13.54 13.82
C LEU A 144 14.81 13.73 13.09
N LEU A 145 13.71 13.28 13.70
CA LEU A 145 12.37 13.45 13.14
C LEU A 145 12.00 14.94 13.07
N GLU A 146 12.32 15.73 14.09
CA GLU A 146 12.10 17.19 14.10
C GLU A 146 12.91 17.90 13.00
N ASP A 147 14.19 17.55 12.84
CA ASP A 147 15.08 18.08 11.79
C ASP A 147 14.54 17.76 10.38
N LYS A 148 13.87 16.61 10.22
CA LYS A 148 13.18 16.20 8.98
C LYS A 148 11.76 16.77 8.86
N GLY A 149 11.27 17.54 9.83
CA GLY A 149 9.93 18.12 9.85
C GLY A 149 8.79 17.12 10.14
N LEU A 150 9.12 15.94 10.67
CA LEU A 150 8.22 14.84 11.00
C LEU A 150 7.73 14.88 12.46
N THR A 151 7.38 16.07 12.95
CA THR A 151 7.09 16.33 14.38
C THR A 151 5.84 15.65 14.92
N ALA A 152 4.97 15.10 14.06
CA ALA A 152 3.79 14.35 14.50
C ALA A 152 4.11 12.91 14.91
N TYR A 153 5.28 12.39 14.55
CA TYR A 153 5.71 11.05 14.94
C TYR A 153 6.25 11.03 16.37
N LYS A 154 5.85 10.02 17.13
CA LYS A 154 6.37 9.72 18.46
C LYS A 154 7.44 8.65 18.37
N VAL A 155 8.29 8.61 19.40
CA VAL A 155 9.31 7.58 19.55
C VAL A 155 9.08 6.79 20.82
N ASP A 156 8.88 5.50 20.66
CA ASP A 156 8.82 4.52 21.73
C ASP A 156 10.06 3.65 21.70
N VAL A 157 10.72 3.52 22.85
CA VAL A 157 11.96 2.77 22.98
C VAL A 157 11.69 1.60 23.91
N VAL A 158 11.82 0.39 23.39
CA VAL A 158 11.51 -0.85 24.09
C VAL A 158 12.75 -1.71 24.24
N GLN A 159 12.81 -2.47 25.34
CA GLN A 159 13.91 -3.39 25.55
C GLN A 159 13.65 -4.66 24.77
N TYR A 160 14.56 -5.01 23.88
CA TYR A 160 14.55 -6.32 23.26
C TYR A 160 15.05 -7.35 24.28
N THR A 161 14.12 -8.15 24.80
CA THR A 161 14.39 -9.18 25.80
C THR A 161 14.79 -10.52 25.17
N GLY A 162 15.03 -10.55 23.84
CA GLY A 162 15.08 -11.82 23.10
C GLY A 162 13.70 -12.45 22.93
N GLN A 163 12.64 -11.72 23.30
CA GLN A 163 11.26 -12.15 23.10
C GLN A 163 10.66 -11.48 21.87
N ASP A 164 11.15 -11.83 20.69
CA ASP A 164 10.27 -12.04 19.53
C ASP A 164 9.60 -13.42 19.60
N ILE A 165 9.43 -13.94 20.81
CA ILE A 165 8.46 -14.99 21.04
C ILE A 165 7.12 -14.26 21.16
N MET A 166 6.34 -14.27 20.07
CA MET A 166 4.91 -14.63 20.22
C MET A 166 4.85 -15.63 21.37
N GLN A 167 3.97 -15.45 22.36
CA GLN A 167 3.76 -16.49 23.35
C GLN A 167 3.49 -17.79 22.59
N LEU A 168 4.52 -18.61 22.43
CA LEU A 168 4.38 -19.95 21.95
C LEU A 168 3.42 -20.55 22.98
N PRO A 169 2.30 -21.15 22.56
CA PRO A 169 1.57 -21.99 23.49
C PRO A 169 2.61 -22.88 24.16
N GLU A 170 2.60 -22.86 25.49
CA GLU A 170 3.54 -23.57 26.36
C GLU A 170 3.94 -24.87 25.67
N LYS A 171 5.23 -25.00 25.30
CA LYS A 171 5.76 -26.05 24.41
C LYS A 171 4.94 -27.31 24.61
N VAL A 172 4.04 -27.62 23.66
CA VAL A 172 3.05 -28.68 23.89
C VAL A 172 3.85 -29.94 24.11
N THR A 173 3.98 -30.36 25.37
CA THR A 173 4.68 -31.58 25.72
C THR A 173 3.79 -32.69 25.20
N LYS A 174 4.07 -33.13 23.97
CA LYS A 174 3.54 -34.39 23.46
C LYS A 174 3.87 -35.44 24.49
N ASP A 175 2.85 -36.10 25.02
CA ASP A 175 3.10 -37.26 25.85
C ASP A 175 3.67 -38.39 24.96
N GLU A 176 4.45 -39.29 25.56
CA GLU A 176 5.05 -40.42 24.84
C GLU A 176 3.98 -41.31 24.16
N LYS A 177 2.73 -41.24 24.66
CA LYS A 177 1.58 -41.95 24.13
C LYS A 177 1.18 -41.42 22.76
N MET A 178 1.09 -40.10 22.57
CA MET A 178 0.80 -39.48 21.28
C MET A 178 1.89 -39.78 20.25
N LEU A 179 3.17 -39.72 20.63
CA LEU A 179 4.27 -40.10 19.73
C LEU A 179 4.18 -41.57 19.30
N SER A 180 3.79 -42.46 20.22
CA SER A 180 3.55 -43.87 19.90
C SER A 180 2.34 -44.06 18.98
N GLU A 181 1.24 -43.33 19.22
CA GLU A 181 0.04 -43.33 18.39
C GLU A 181 0.36 -42.87 16.96
N GLU A 182 1.11 -41.77 16.80
CA GLU A 182 1.56 -41.24 15.51
C GLU A 182 2.33 -42.29 14.70
N LYS A 183 3.26 -43.01 15.35
CA LYS A 183 4.02 -44.09 14.72
C LYS A 183 3.11 -45.24 14.27
N GLN A 184 2.21 -45.68 15.14
CA GLN A 184 1.26 -46.76 14.83
C GLN A 184 0.30 -46.39 13.71
N ILE A 185 -0.12 -45.12 13.66
CA ILE A 185 -0.97 -44.61 12.57
C ILE A 185 -0.24 -44.72 11.24
N LYS A 186 1.02 -44.28 11.17
CA LYS A 186 1.84 -44.43 9.96
C LYS A 186 2.00 -45.90 9.56
N GLU A 187 2.28 -46.79 10.50
CA GLU A 187 2.40 -48.23 10.21
C GLU A 187 1.12 -48.80 9.63
N LYS A 188 -0.05 -48.50 10.22
CA LYS A 188 -1.36 -48.97 9.73
C LYS A 188 -1.73 -48.39 8.36
N LEU A 189 -1.40 -47.13 8.10
CA LEU A 189 -1.57 -46.53 6.77
C LEU A 189 -0.64 -47.21 5.74
N ALA A 190 0.60 -47.53 6.12
CA ALA A 190 1.52 -48.27 5.26
C ALA A 190 1.03 -49.70 4.95
N GLU A 191 0.47 -50.41 5.94
CA GLU A 191 -0.15 -51.73 5.76
C GLU A 191 -1.32 -51.71 4.76
N LYS A 192 -2.04 -50.59 4.69
CA LYS A 192 -3.13 -50.35 3.73
C LYS A 192 -2.62 -49.96 2.32
N GLY A 193 -1.31 -49.87 2.12
CA GLY A 193 -0.68 -49.55 0.84
C GLY A 193 -0.45 -48.06 0.61
N TYR A 194 -0.70 -47.20 1.61
CA TYR A 194 -0.32 -45.80 1.53
C TYR A 194 1.17 -45.62 1.80
N SER A 195 1.72 -44.47 1.39
CA SER A 195 3.08 -44.07 1.72
C SER A 195 3.03 -42.86 2.66
N PRO A 196 2.86 -43.06 3.98
CA PRO A 196 2.65 -41.96 4.92
C PRO A 196 3.97 -41.25 5.28
N GLY A 197 3.94 -39.93 5.20
CA GLY A 197 5.05 -39.03 5.53
C GLY A 197 4.91 -38.50 6.95
N LEU A 198 4.78 -37.18 7.07
CA LEU A 198 4.56 -36.50 8.34
C LEU A 198 3.18 -36.89 8.92
N ALA A 199 3.11 -37.25 10.21
CA ALA A 199 1.88 -37.58 10.91
C ALA A 199 1.98 -37.11 12.36
N PHE A 200 1.10 -36.21 12.81
CA PHE A 200 1.17 -35.68 14.17
C PHE A 200 -0.13 -35.11 14.72
N TYR A 201 -0.23 -35.11 16.05
CA TYR A 201 -1.27 -34.40 16.79
C TYR A 201 -0.89 -32.93 17.05
N LEU A 202 -1.91 -32.09 16.99
CA LEU A 202 -1.95 -30.72 17.53
C LEU A 202 -2.94 -30.70 18.70
N PRO A 203 -2.47 -30.98 19.93
CA PRO A 203 -3.36 -31.18 21.08
C PRO A 203 -4.20 -29.97 21.44
N THR A 204 -3.67 -28.76 21.28
CA THR A 204 -4.38 -27.50 21.58
C THR A 204 -5.50 -27.20 20.59
N GLU A 205 -5.33 -27.60 19.33
CA GLU A 205 -6.28 -27.34 18.24
C GLU A 205 -7.25 -28.51 18.03
N GLU A 206 -7.02 -29.64 18.72
CA GLU A 206 -7.74 -30.90 18.49
C GLU A 206 -7.70 -31.30 17.00
N ILE A 207 -6.52 -31.21 16.38
CA ILE A 207 -6.29 -31.58 14.98
C ILE A 207 -5.26 -32.70 14.88
N PHE A 208 -5.50 -33.67 14.02
CA PHE A 208 -4.52 -34.64 13.57
C PHE A 208 -4.21 -34.43 12.09
N THR A 209 -2.94 -34.22 11.78
CA THR A 209 -2.49 -33.94 10.41
C THR A 209 -1.65 -35.11 9.91
N VAL A 210 -1.93 -35.60 8.69
CA VAL A 210 -1.13 -36.63 8.03
C VAL A 210 -0.92 -36.36 6.54
N GLY A 211 0.35 -36.47 6.12
CA GLY A 211 0.75 -36.42 4.72
C GLY A 211 0.84 -37.82 4.12
N VAL A 212 0.29 -38.02 2.93
CA VAL A 212 0.42 -39.27 2.17
C VAL A 212 1.02 -38.99 0.80
N LYS A 213 2.05 -39.76 0.42
CA LYS A 213 2.62 -39.73 -0.91
C LYS A 213 1.69 -40.48 -1.85
N MET A 214 1.17 -39.76 -2.84
CA MET A 214 0.21 -40.27 -3.80
C MET A 214 0.21 -39.41 -5.07
N GLU A 215 -0.11 -40.02 -6.21
CA GLU A 215 -0.38 -39.27 -7.44
C GLU A 215 -1.58 -38.34 -7.27
N LYS A 216 -1.50 -37.15 -7.87
CA LYS A 216 -2.49 -36.07 -7.71
C LYS A 216 -3.92 -36.51 -7.98
N GLU A 217 -4.17 -37.06 -9.17
CA GLU A 217 -5.51 -37.51 -9.57
C GLU A 217 -6.03 -38.63 -8.65
N THR A 218 -5.12 -39.48 -8.15
CA THR A 218 -5.48 -40.55 -7.22
C THR A 218 -5.86 -39.97 -5.86
N PHE A 219 -5.14 -38.95 -5.38
CA PHE A 219 -5.45 -38.26 -4.13
C PHE A 219 -6.81 -37.57 -4.19
N GLN A 220 -7.08 -36.83 -5.26
CA GLN A 220 -8.36 -36.13 -5.43
C GLN A 220 -9.56 -37.08 -5.45
N ASN A 221 -9.44 -38.20 -6.18
CA ASN A 221 -10.51 -39.18 -6.29
C ASN A 221 -10.75 -39.95 -4.97
N ASN A 222 -9.71 -40.11 -4.15
CA ASN A 222 -9.76 -40.93 -2.94
C ASN A 222 -9.72 -40.12 -1.64
N TYR A 223 -9.75 -38.78 -1.71
CA TYR A 223 -9.59 -37.90 -0.53
C TYR A 223 -10.61 -38.20 0.56
N SER A 224 -11.89 -38.32 0.19
CA SER A 224 -12.99 -38.56 1.14
C SER A 224 -12.82 -39.89 1.86
N GLU A 225 -12.46 -40.95 1.12
CA GLU A 225 -12.21 -42.28 1.69
C GLU A 225 -11.01 -42.25 2.62
N LEU A 226 -9.88 -41.69 2.17
CA LEU A 226 -8.66 -41.57 2.96
C LEU A 226 -8.88 -40.76 4.25
N ASN A 227 -9.62 -39.65 4.18
CA ASN A 227 -9.95 -38.85 5.36
C ASN A 227 -10.78 -39.66 6.38
N GLN A 228 -11.79 -40.42 5.92
CA GLN A 228 -12.58 -41.31 6.76
C GLN A 228 -11.73 -42.45 7.36
N GLU A 229 -10.79 -43.00 6.60
CA GLU A 229 -9.89 -44.04 7.11
C GLU A 229 -9.01 -43.51 8.24
N VAL A 230 -8.37 -42.36 8.03
CA VAL A 230 -7.53 -41.70 9.05
C VAL A 230 -8.36 -41.33 10.28
N SER A 231 -9.59 -40.82 10.08
CA SER A 231 -10.53 -40.51 11.17
C SER A 231 -10.86 -41.77 11.99
N SER A 232 -11.17 -42.87 11.32
CA SER A 232 -11.45 -44.15 11.99
C SER A 232 -10.25 -44.65 12.79
N LEU A 233 -9.04 -44.42 12.26
CA LEU A 233 -7.78 -44.82 12.86
C LEU A 233 -7.49 -44.05 14.15
N ILE A 234 -7.62 -42.72 14.13
CA ILE A 234 -7.41 -41.90 15.34
C ILE A 234 -8.50 -42.14 16.40
N ASN A 235 -9.74 -42.39 15.97
CA ASN A 235 -10.84 -42.73 16.87
C ASN A 235 -10.57 -44.03 17.63
N SER A 236 -9.86 -44.99 17.01
CA SER A 236 -9.44 -46.22 17.68
C SER A 236 -8.48 -45.99 18.86
N PHE A 237 -7.82 -44.83 18.91
CA PHE A 237 -6.99 -44.38 20.04
C PHE A 237 -7.73 -43.49 21.04
N GLY A 238 -9.05 -43.32 20.87
CA GLY A 238 -9.89 -42.48 21.74
C GLY A 238 -9.81 -40.99 21.43
N ARG A 239 -9.53 -40.61 20.16
CA ARG A 239 -9.40 -39.22 19.69
C ARG A 239 -10.61 -38.74 18.88
N GLU A 240 -11.81 -39.08 19.34
CA GLU A 240 -13.08 -38.79 18.64
C GLU A 240 -13.36 -37.29 18.46
N ASN A 241 -12.77 -36.45 19.30
CA ASN A 241 -12.87 -34.99 19.24
C ASN A 241 -11.89 -34.35 18.25
N TYR A 242 -10.97 -35.12 17.66
CA TYR A 242 -9.97 -34.55 16.76
C TYR A 242 -10.49 -34.44 15.32
N ASN A 243 -10.26 -33.28 14.70
CA ASN A 243 -10.43 -33.09 13.27
C ASN A 243 -9.25 -33.70 12.51
N VAL A 244 -9.54 -34.29 11.34
CA VAL A 244 -8.52 -34.90 10.48
C VAL A 244 -8.20 -34.02 9.28
N GLU A 245 -6.91 -33.71 9.15
CA GLU A 245 -6.33 -33.05 7.98
C GLU A 245 -5.43 -34.03 7.24
N VAL A 246 -5.83 -34.38 6.02
CA VAL A 246 -5.00 -35.19 5.13
C VAL A 246 -4.51 -34.32 3.99
N PHE A 247 -3.23 -34.44 3.66
CA PHE A 247 -2.64 -33.74 2.52
C PHE A 247 -1.74 -34.66 1.69
N ARG A 248 -1.52 -34.30 0.43
CA ARG A 248 -0.55 -34.97 -0.45
C ARG A 248 0.82 -34.33 -0.27
N TYR A 249 1.88 -35.15 -0.27
CA TYR A 249 3.25 -34.66 -0.42
C TYR A 249 4.00 -35.41 -1.52
N ILE A 250 5.09 -34.81 -2.01
CA ILE A 250 5.99 -35.38 -3.01
C ILE A 250 7.32 -35.76 -2.35
N GLU A 251 7.94 -36.82 -2.84
CA GLU A 251 9.27 -37.24 -2.41
C GLU A 251 10.32 -36.18 -2.78
N GLY A 252 11.20 -35.87 -1.83
CA GLY A 252 12.25 -34.88 -1.96
C GLY A 252 11.92 -33.50 -1.39
N THR A 253 10.64 -33.18 -1.16
CA THR A 253 10.22 -31.86 -0.65
C THR A 253 10.56 -31.70 0.82
N VAL A 254 10.57 -30.45 1.28
CA VAL A 254 10.88 -30.11 2.69
C VAL A 254 10.01 -30.93 3.64
N ILE A 255 8.72 -31.07 3.35
CA ILE A 255 7.73 -31.77 4.19
C ILE A 255 8.10 -33.24 4.47
N GLU A 256 8.80 -33.92 3.56
CA GLU A 256 9.26 -35.30 3.78
C GLU A 256 10.36 -35.38 4.85
N LYS A 257 11.21 -34.35 4.93
CA LYS A 257 12.43 -34.34 5.75
C LYS A 257 12.22 -33.76 7.14
N VAL A 258 11.11 -33.07 7.39
CA VAL A 258 10.93 -32.35 8.65
C VAL A 258 10.32 -33.23 9.73
N SER A 259 10.89 -33.17 10.94
CA SER A 259 10.31 -33.77 12.14
C SER A 259 9.46 -32.73 12.88
N TYR A 260 8.57 -33.18 13.76
CA TYR A 260 7.81 -32.29 14.67
C TYR A 260 8.74 -31.35 15.46
N ASP A 261 9.90 -31.84 15.89
CA ASP A 261 10.90 -31.06 16.63
C ASP A 261 11.55 -29.97 15.78
N THR A 262 11.55 -30.12 14.45
CA THR A 262 12.05 -29.11 13.50
C THR A 262 10.93 -28.15 13.06
N TRP A 263 9.65 -28.53 13.22
CA TRP A 263 8.47 -27.67 12.98
C TRP A 263 8.11 -26.77 14.18
N GLY A 264 8.48 -27.16 15.40
CA GLY A 264 8.24 -26.35 16.60
C GLY A 264 9.08 -25.07 16.66
N ASP A 265 10.20 -25.02 15.96
CA ASP A 265 11.15 -23.89 15.97
C ASP A 265 10.96 -22.92 14.77
N MET A 266 10.12 -23.26 13.78
CA MET A 266 9.84 -22.40 12.61
C MET A 266 8.68 -21.44 12.91
N THR A 267 9.03 -20.33 13.55
CA THR A 267 8.33 -19.02 13.67
C THR A 267 6.83 -18.91 13.30
N GLY A 268 6.02 -18.50 14.29
CA GLY A 268 4.88 -17.59 14.13
C GLY A 268 3.56 -18.15 13.56
N HIS A 269 2.56 -18.33 14.44
CA HIS A 269 1.20 -18.83 14.12
C HIS A 269 1.16 -20.24 13.49
N PHE A 270 0.99 -21.27 14.33
CA PHE A 270 0.90 -22.70 14.00
C PHE A 270 0.04 -23.05 12.75
N ALA A 271 -0.97 -22.25 12.42
CA ALA A 271 -1.77 -22.43 11.22
C ALA A 271 -1.13 -21.85 9.95
N ALA A 272 -0.54 -20.65 10.00
CA ALA A 272 -0.07 -19.90 8.82
C ALA A 272 1.22 -20.50 8.23
N GLY A 273 2.25 -20.72 9.05
CA GLY A 273 3.51 -21.32 8.58
C GLY A 273 3.34 -22.74 8.04
N ARG A 274 2.48 -23.55 8.68
CA ARG A 274 2.12 -24.90 8.21
C ARG A 274 1.41 -24.86 6.86
N LYS A 275 0.40 -23.99 6.75
CA LYS A 275 -0.36 -23.75 5.52
C LYS A 275 0.54 -23.27 4.38
N GLN A 276 1.49 -22.38 4.69
CA GLN A 276 2.52 -21.89 3.78
C GLN A 276 3.42 -23.02 3.27
N GLN A 277 3.94 -23.87 4.15
CA GLN A 277 4.82 -24.98 3.77
C GLN A 277 4.10 -26.02 2.90
N ILE A 278 2.85 -26.36 3.25
CA ILE A 278 2.00 -27.21 2.41
C ILE A 278 1.83 -26.57 1.04
N LEU A 279 1.49 -25.28 0.99
CA LEU A 279 1.28 -24.55 -0.25
C LEU A 279 2.55 -24.44 -1.11
N ASN A 280 3.70 -24.16 -0.50
CA ASN A 280 5.02 -24.16 -1.15
C ASN A 280 5.32 -25.52 -1.78
N SER A 281 5.10 -26.62 -1.05
CA SER A 281 5.33 -27.96 -1.60
C SER A 281 4.42 -28.30 -2.79
N TYR A 282 3.19 -27.77 -2.84
CA TYR A 282 2.33 -27.94 -4.01
C TYR A 282 2.81 -27.11 -5.21
N LEU A 283 3.39 -25.94 -4.96
CA LEU A 283 3.86 -25.03 -6.00
C LEU A 283 5.20 -25.46 -6.60
N GLU A 284 6.09 -26.02 -5.79
CA GLU A 284 7.32 -26.68 -6.25
C GLU A 284 7.03 -27.81 -7.27
N ASP A 285 5.95 -28.57 -7.05
CA ASP A 285 5.56 -29.72 -7.89
C ASP A 285 5.01 -29.33 -9.26
N GLU A 286 4.15 -28.31 -9.28
CA GLU A 286 3.28 -28.04 -10.42
C GLU A 286 3.88 -27.08 -11.43
N ALA A 287 4.82 -26.24 -11.00
CA ALA A 287 5.34 -25.17 -11.83
C ALA A 287 6.88 -25.14 -11.92
N ASP A 288 7.59 -26.13 -11.35
CA ASP A 288 9.05 -26.13 -11.16
C ASP A 288 9.54 -24.80 -10.54
N ILE A 289 8.67 -24.16 -9.76
CA ILE A 289 8.95 -22.87 -9.12
C ILE A 289 9.86 -23.17 -7.94
N LYS A 290 11.14 -22.82 -8.14
CA LYS A 290 12.17 -22.89 -7.11
C LYS A 290 12.24 -21.52 -6.44
N GLY A 291 11.56 -21.34 -5.32
CA GLY A 291 11.59 -20.09 -4.55
C GLY A 291 10.60 -20.12 -3.39
N GLU A 292 10.92 -19.40 -2.31
CA GLU A 292 9.96 -19.16 -1.23
C GLU A 292 8.90 -18.19 -1.72
N ILE A 293 7.64 -18.62 -1.75
CA ILE A 293 6.52 -17.72 -2.00
C ILE A 293 6.10 -17.15 -0.64
N ASP A 294 5.97 -15.84 -0.57
CA ASP A 294 5.53 -15.16 0.62
C ASP A 294 4.01 -15.16 0.68
N PHE A 295 3.46 -15.44 1.85
CA PHE A 295 2.01 -15.47 2.08
C PHE A 295 1.63 -14.65 3.30
N SER A 296 0.51 -13.96 3.21
CA SER A 296 -0.24 -13.48 4.37
C SER A 296 -1.53 -14.26 4.50
N PHE A 297 -1.79 -14.77 5.70
CA PHE A 297 -3.03 -15.48 6.02
C PHE A 297 -3.96 -14.58 6.84
N SER A 298 -5.23 -14.56 6.45
CA SER A 298 -6.34 -14.12 7.28
C SER A 298 -7.39 -15.24 7.33
N PRO A 299 -8.41 -15.17 8.21
CA PRO A 299 -9.38 -16.27 8.38
C PRO A 299 -10.02 -16.74 7.07
N ASP A 300 -10.29 -15.81 6.15
CA ASP A 300 -11.04 -16.08 4.90
C ASP A 300 -10.24 -15.75 3.63
N LEU A 301 -9.02 -15.20 3.74
CA LEU A 301 -8.24 -14.70 2.60
C LEU A 301 -6.76 -15.07 2.75
N ILE A 302 -6.21 -15.67 1.69
CA ILE A 302 -4.76 -15.84 1.48
C ILE A 302 -4.30 -14.77 0.51
N THR A 303 -3.30 -13.98 0.89
CA THR A 303 -2.60 -13.07 -0.04
C THR A 303 -1.24 -13.66 -0.37
N ILE A 304 -1.01 -13.91 -1.65
CA ILE A 304 0.22 -14.46 -2.22
C ILE A 304 1.06 -13.31 -2.74
N TYR A 305 2.26 -13.13 -2.21
CA TYR A 305 3.25 -12.18 -2.69
C TYR A 305 4.18 -12.91 -3.64
N ALA A 306 3.97 -12.67 -4.93
CA ALA A 306 4.67 -13.36 -6.00
C ALA A 306 5.69 -12.41 -6.65
N ASP A 307 6.97 -12.64 -6.44
CA ASP A 307 8.03 -11.92 -7.16
C ASP A 307 8.16 -12.43 -8.60
N ASN A 308 7.82 -11.60 -9.58
CA ASN A 308 7.88 -11.99 -10.99
C ASN A 308 9.30 -12.02 -11.59
N LYS A 309 10.34 -11.55 -10.88
CA LYS A 309 11.75 -11.79 -11.25
C LYS A 309 12.15 -13.22 -10.95
N GLU A 310 11.53 -13.82 -9.94
CA GLU A 310 11.91 -15.13 -9.41
C GLU A 310 10.90 -16.22 -9.83
N MET A 311 9.67 -15.87 -10.20
CA MET A 311 8.63 -16.84 -10.56
C MET A 311 7.74 -16.45 -11.74
N ASP A 312 7.24 -17.44 -12.48
CA ASP A 312 6.16 -17.25 -13.46
C ASP A 312 4.80 -17.10 -12.73
N VAL A 313 4.46 -15.87 -12.39
CA VAL A 313 3.22 -15.52 -11.69
C VAL A 313 1.96 -15.98 -12.43
N ARG A 314 1.99 -16.09 -13.76
CA ARG A 314 0.85 -16.56 -14.53
C ARG A 314 0.63 -18.05 -14.29
N ALA A 315 1.71 -18.83 -14.35
CA ALA A 315 1.67 -20.26 -14.03
C ALA A 315 1.21 -20.48 -12.57
N VAL A 316 1.66 -19.66 -11.63
CA VAL A 316 1.19 -19.67 -10.23
C VAL A 316 -0.31 -19.41 -10.13
N LYS A 317 -0.79 -18.33 -10.76
CA LYS A 317 -2.21 -17.94 -10.77
C LYS A 317 -3.12 -19.00 -11.38
N GLU A 318 -2.64 -19.69 -12.42
CA GLU A 318 -3.39 -20.78 -13.06
C GLU A 318 -3.35 -22.07 -12.22
N ALA A 319 -2.27 -22.31 -11.47
CA ALA A 319 -2.12 -23.50 -10.65
C ALA A 319 -2.90 -23.49 -9.33
N LEU A 320 -3.13 -22.32 -8.72
CA LEU A 320 -3.61 -22.23 -7.33
C LEU A 320 -5.13 -22.37 -7.09
N PRO A 321 -6.03 -21.72 -7.86
CA PRO A 321 -7.45 -21.65 -7.54
C PRO A 321 -8.16 -23.00 -7.51
N GLU A 322 -7.86 -23.92 -8.43
CA GLU A 322 -8.45 -25.27 -8.48
C GLU A 322 -7.90 -26.19 -7.38
N LYS A 323 -6.73 -25.88 -6.81
CA LYS A 323 -5.95 -26.79 -5.94
C LYS A 323 -6.12 -26.49 -4.45
N LEU A 324 -6.45 -25.25 -4.08
CA LEU A 324 -6.79 -24.90 -2.70
C LEU A 324 -8.15 -25.44 -2.24
N GLU A 325 -9.01 -25.91 -3.15
CA GLU A 325 -10.20 -26.70 -2.79
C GLU A 325 -9.84 -28.12 -2.31
N THR A 326 -8.67 -28.65 -2.69
CA THR A 326 -8.25 -30.04 -2.41
C THR A 326 -7.40 -30.19 -1.15
N VAL A 327 -6.82 -29.10 -0.67
CA VAL A 327 -6.19 -29.01 0.64
C VAL A 327 -7.22 -28.35 1.53
N THR A 328 -7.44 -28.86 2.74
CA THR A 328 -8.56 -28.52 3.64
C THR A 328 -8.49 -27.09 4.22
N PHE A 329 -8.32 -26.08 3.37
CA PHE A 329 -8.25 -24.67 3.71
C PHE A 329 -9.63 -24.05 3.93
N GLY A 330 -10.70 -24.73 3.49
CA GLY A 330 -12.02 -24.13 3.33
C GLY A 330 -12.10 -23.29 2.04
N THR A 331 -13.20 -22.57 1.85
CA THR A 331 -13.32 -21.57 0.78
C THR A 331 -12.54 -20.32 1.18
N LEU A 332 -11.22 -20.33 0.95
CA LEU A 332 -10.41 -19.12 1.12
C LEU A 332 -10.39 -18.32 -0.19
N GLU A 333 -10.65 -17.03 -0.10
CA GLU A 333 -10.36 -16.11 -1.18
C GLU A 333 -8.85 -16.06 -1.39
N ILE A 334 -8.40 -16.06 -2.65
CA ILE A 334 -6.98 -15.99 -2.99
C ILE A 334 -6.75 -14.65 -3.68
N ASN A 335 -5.95 -13.81 -3.05
CA ASN A 335 -5.47 -12.57 -3.64
C ASN A 335 -4.00 -12.72 -4.04
N PHE A 336 -3.65 -12.20 -5.20
CA PHE A 336 -2.28 -12.18 -5.69
C PHE A 336 -1.75 -10.75 -5.69
N ARG A 337 -0.66 -10.53 -4.96
CA ARG A 337 0.14 -9.31 -5.05
C ARG A 337 1.43 -9.64 -5.78
N VAL A 338 1.63 -9.03 -6.95
CA VAL A 338 2.83 -9.23 -7.74
C VAL A 338 3.88 -8.23 -7.30
N MET A 339 5.03 -8.73 -6.88
CA MET A 339 6.20 -7.93 -6.52
C MET A 339 7.23 -8.05 -7.66
N GLY A 340 8.13 -7.08 -7.76
CA GLY A 340 9.43 -7.30 -8.42
C GLY A 340 9.56 -7.17 -9.93
N GLY A 341 8.64 -6.60 -10.72
CA GLY A 341 8.89 -6.38 -12.16
C GLY A 341 10.12 -5.51 -12.45
N ASP A 342 10.73 -5.65 -13.63
CA ASP A 342 11.64 -4.61 -14.19
C ASP A 342 10.90 -3.26 -14.32
N GLU A 343 9.57 -3.31 -14.44
CA GLU A 343 8.66 -2.19 -14.25
C GLU A 343 7.77 -2.47 -13.04
N ALA A 344 7.75 -1.55 -12.07
CA ALA A 344 6.84 -1.64 -10.92
C ALA A 344 5.38 -1.67 -11.42
N THR A 345 4.57 -2.58 -10.88
CA THR A 345 3.13 -2.60 -11.23
C THR A 345 2.47 -1.31 -10.76
N LYS A 346 1.35 -0.94 -11.38
CA LYS A 346 0.52 0.18 -10.95
C LYS A 346 0.13 0.07 -9.47
N GLU A 347 -0.17 -1.14 -8.99
CA GLU A 347 -0.44 -1.37 -7.57
C GLU A 347 0.79 -1.15 -6.69
N THR A 348 1.98 -1.60 -7.12
CA THR A 348 3.24 -1.40 -6.39
C THR A 348 3.59 0.08 -6.31
N ILE A 349 3.51 0.81 -7.41
CA ILE A 349 3.73 2.26 -7.49
C ILE A 349 2.76 2.99 -6.56
N ALA A 350 1.46 2.64 -6.64
CA ALA A 350 0.45 3.24 -5.79
C ALA A 350 0.71 2.97 -4.29
N LEU A 351 1.15 1.76 -3.93
CA LEU A 351 1.47 1.42 -2.55
C LEU A 351 2.69 2.19 -2.03
N ASP A 352 3.76 2.29 -2.82
CA ASP A 352 4.96 3.03 -2.42
C ASP A 352 4.64 4.53 -2.23
N ILE A 353 3.94 5.13 -3.20
CA ILE A 353 3.47 6.53 -3.11
C ILE A 353 2.58 6.74 -1.89
N SER A 354 1.63 5.85 -1.65
CA SER A 354 0.72 5.91 -0.50
C SER A 354 1.50 5.90 0.83
N ARG A 355 2.50 5.02 0.98
CA ARG A 355 3.31 4.93 2.20
C ARG A 355 4.20 6.14 2.36
N LYS A 356 4.99 6.50 1.35
CA LYS A 356 5.90 7.65 1.37
C LYS A 356 5.16 8.97 1.61
N LEU A 357 4.05 9.22 0.92
CA LEU A 357 3.22 10.39 1.19
C LEU A 357 2.57 10.36 2.58
N THR A 358 2.18 9.19 3.09
CA THR A 358 1.68 9.11 4.46
C THR A 358 2.76 9.49 5.46
N ILE A 359 4.00 9.00 5.30
CA ILE A 359 5.12 9.36 6.15
C ILE A 359 5.36 10.88 6.09
N ALA A 360 5.53 11.43 4.88
CA ALA A 360 5.84 12.84 4.68
C ALA A 360 4.73 13.79 5.17
N LEU A 361 3.47 13.51 4.84
CA LEU A 361 2.35 14.43 5.11
C LEU A 361 1.73 14.22 6.48
N ALA A 362 1.53 12.97 6.92
CA ALA A 362 0.98 12.68 8.24
C ALA A 362 1.99 12.96 9.37
N GLY A 363 3.28 12.97 9.05
CA GLY A 363 4.36 13.38 9.94
C GLY A 363 4.39 14.87 10.25
N GLN A 364 3.71 15.71 9.47
CA GLN A 364 3.63 17.14 9.74
C GLN A 364 2.39 17.46 10.57
N GLU A 365 2.56 17.75 11.86
CA GLU A 365 1.45 17.92 12.82
C GLU A 365 0.42 18.98 12.35
N GLY A 366 0.91 20.09 11.77
CA GLY A 366 0.07 21.19 11.28
C GLY A 366 -0.73 20.90 10.00
N LEU A 367 -0.51 19.76 9.33
CA LEU A 367 -1.26 19.40 8.11
C LEU A 367 -2.50 18.55 8.39
N HIS A 368 -2.68 18.06 9.62
CA HIS A 368 -3.88 17.30 10.03
C HIS A 368 -4.18 16.05 9.18
N VAL A 369 -3.16 15.48 8.51
CA VAL A 369 -3.30 14.26 7.70
C VAL A 369 -3.33 13.03 8.59
N LYS A 370 -4.29 12.13 8.34
CA LYS A 370 -4.42 10.83 8.99
C LYS A 370 -3.64 9.75 8.22
N ASN A 371 -3.90 9.64 6.92
CA ASN A 371 -3.16 8.78 6.00
C ASN A 371 -3.37 9.22 4.55
N VAL A 372 -2.57 8.67 3.66
CA VAL A 372 -2.68 8.84 2.21
C VAL A 372 -2.89 7.47 1.58
N GLY A 373 -3.95 7.31 0.80
CA GLY A 373 -4.15 6.16 -0.08
C GLY A 373 -3.78 6.53 -1.51
N ALA A 374 -3.40 5.57 -2.33
CA ALA A 374 -3.33 5.77 -3.76
C ALA A 374 -3.82 4.53 -4.50
N ASN A 375 -4.42 4.72 -5.67
CA ASN A 375 -4.83 3.62 -6.54
C ASN A 375 -4.93 4.06 -7.98
N TYR A 376 -5.12 3.08 -8.86
CA TYR A 376 -5.54 3.28 -10.23
C TYR A 376 -7.02 2.94 -10.35
N LYS A 377 -7.80 3.88 -10.87
CA LYS A 377 -9.22 3.65 -11.16
C LYS A 377 -9.52 4.16 -12.56
N ASN A 378 -9.99 3.27 -13.44
CA ASN A 378 -10.26 3.59 -14.85
C ASN A 378 -9.05 4.23 -15.56
N ASP A 379 -7.86 3.65 -15.36
CA ASP A 379 -6.57 4.15 -15.87
C ASP A 379 -6.14 5.55 -15.38
N GLN A 380 -6.85 6.14 -14.41
CA GLN A 380 -6.46 7.38 -13.76
C GLN A 380 -5.78 7.09 -12.42
N PHE A 381 -4.59 7.67 -12.18
CA PHE A 381 -3.92 7.57 -10.89
C PHE A 381 -4.53 8.56 -9.89
N ASN A 382 -5.05 8.05 -8.78
CA ASN A 382 -5.72 8.84 -7.75
C ASN A 382 -4.94 8.77 -6.44
N ILE A 383 -4.65 9.93 -5.84
CA ILE A 383 -4.07 10.09 -4.52
C ILE A 383 -5.17 10.60 -3.58
N TYR A 384 -5.50 9.83 -2.56
CA TYR A 384 -6.52 10.17 -1.56
C TYR A 384 -5.85 10.62 -0.28
N VAL A 385 -5.98 11.89 0.08
CA VAL A 385 -5.43 12.43 1.32
C VAL A 385 -6.55 12.49 2.36
N ASN A 386 -6.54 11.56 3.31
CA ASN A 386 -7.53 11.51 4.40
C ASN A 386 -7.06 12.39 5.56
N THR A 387 -7.87 13.37 5.94
CA THR A 387 -7.53 14.38 6.96
C THR A 387 -8.41 14.25 8.20
N THR A 388 -8.06 15.00 9.24
CA THR A 388 -8.89 15.21 10.45
C THR A 388 -9.64 16.55 10.41
N LEU A 389 -9.60 17.24 9.27
CA LEU A 389 -10.25 18.53 9.05
C LEU A 389 -11.78 18.36 8.96
N ASN A 390 -12.50 19.44 9.24
CA ASN A 390 -13.93 19.59 8.93
C ASN A 390 -14.09 20.65 7.84
N GLU A 391 -15.23 20.72 7.16
CA GLU A 391 -15.52 21.85 6.26
C GLU A 391 -15.48 23.20 7.02
N GLY A 392 -14.72 24.18 6.51
CA GLY A 392 -14.59 25.52 7.12
C GLY A 392 -13.40 26.36 6.60
N ASP A 393 -13.31 27.63 6.99
CA ASP A 393 -12.36 28.60 6.40
C ASP A 393 -10.87 28.25 6.60
N ASN A 394 -10.49 27.62 7.73
CA ASN A 394 -9.11 27.16 7.98
C ASN A 394 -8.73 25.93 7.15
N THR A 395 -9.70 25.23 6.57
CA THR A 395 -9.49 23.98 5.83
C THR A 395 -8.88 24.24 4.46
N ASN A 396 -9.32 25.29 3.77
CA ASN A 396 -8.79 25.66 2.46
C ASN A 396 -7.29 25.98 2.51
N GLY A 397 -6.84 26.70 3.54
CA GLY A 397 -5.42 27.03 3.70
C GLY A 397 -4.53 25.80 3.89
N THR A 398 -5.00 24.78 4.63
CA THR A 398 -4.28 23.52 4.83
C THR A 398 -4.31 22.65 3.57
N ILE A 399 -5.45 22.59 2.87
CA ILE A 399 -5.57 21.87 1.60
C ILE A 399 -4.64 22.46 0.55
N THR A 400 -4.62 23.78 0.37
CA THR A 400 -3.71 24.43 -0.59
C THR A 400 -2.25 24.12 -0.27
N LYS A 401 -1.86 24.05 1.01
CA LYS A 401 -0.50 23.63 1.39
C LYS A 401 -0.21 22.18 1.01
N LEU A 402 -1.16 21.27 1.26
CA LEU A 402 -1.03 19.86 0.88
C LEU A 402 -0.92 19.68 -0.63
N GLU A 403 -1.80 20.35 -1.40
CA GLU A 403 -1.77 20.35 -2.85
C GLU A 403 -0.43 20.86 -3.38
N ASN A 404 0.06 22.00 -2.87
CA ASN A 404 1.33 22.56 -3.32
C ASN A 404 2.50 21.60 -3.06
N GLN A 405 2.59 20.98 -1.88
CA GLN A 405 3.67 20.04 -1.60
C GLN A 405 3.65 18.83 -2.55
N ILE A 406 2.47 18.22 -2.75
CA ILE A 406 2.30 17.08 -3.67
C ILE A 406 2.62 17.51 -5.11
N TYR A 407 2.12 18.67 -5.52
CA TYR A 407 2.29 19.21 -6.87
C TYR A 407 3.75 19.56 -7.17
N GLU A 408 4.45 20.19 -6.23
CA GLU A 408 5.86 20.57 -6.38
C GLU A 408 6.74 19.34 -6.59
N TYR A 409 6.54 18.27 -5.81
CA TYR A 409 7.30 17.05 -5.97
C TYR A 409 6.98 16.32 -7.27
N PHE A 410 5.71 15.99 -7.54
CA PHE A 410 5.35 15.21 -8.73
C PHE A 410 5.48 15.99 -10.06
N ASN A 411 5.76 17.29 -10.02
CA ASN A 411 6.17 18.06 -11.20
C ASN A 411 7.68 18.27 -11.34
N SER A 412 8.48 17.87 -10.35
CA SER A 412 9.93 17.82 -10.49
C SER A 412 10.34 16.74 -11.52
N SER A 413 11.61 16.72 -11.93
CA SER A 413 12.09 15.69 -12.85
C SER A 413 11.99 14.30 -12.20
N GLU A 414 12.38 14.23 -10.93
CA GLU A 414 12.39 13.02 -10.10
C GLU A 414 10.97 12.50 -9.88
N GLY A 415 10.03 13.36 -9.46
CA GLY A 415 8.65 12.94 -9.25
C GLY A 415 7.92 12.53 -10.53
N LYS A 416 8.24 13.15 -11.68
CA LYS A 416 7.71 12.73 -12.98
C LYS A 416 8.25 11.38 -13.42
N GLU A 417 9.54 11.14 -13.22
CA GLU A 417 10.16 9.84 -13.48
C GLU A 417 9.54 8.76 -12.58
N PHE A 418 9.33 9.08 -11.31
CA PHE A 418 8.68 8.19 -10.34
C PHE A 418 7.24 7.81 -10.76
N LEU A 419 6.47 8.75 -11.30
CA LEU A 419 5.12 8.51 -11.84
C LEU A 419 5.12 7.89 -13.25
N ASN A 420 6.28 7.59 -13.84
CA ASN A 420 6.42 7.22 -15.25
C ASN A 420 5.68 8.20 -16.20
N ASN A 421 5.71 9.49 -15.86
CA ASN A 421 5.00 10.58 -16.55
C ASN A 421 3.47 10.43 -16.64
N GLU A 422 2.85 9.59 -15.80
CA GLU A 422 1.39 9.47 -15.75
C GLU A 422 0.74 10.69 -15.08
N GLU A 423 -0.44 11.08 -15.57
CA GLU A 423 -1.26 12.11 -14.94
C GLU A 423 -1.91 11.58 -13.65
N TYR A 424 -2.03 12.44 -12.64
CA TYR A 424 -2.61 12.11 -11.35
C TYR A 424 -3.68 13.11 -10.92
N GLN A 425 -4.58 12.67 -10.05
CA GLN A 425 -5.54 13.52 -9.35
C GLN A 425 -5.38 13.36 -7.84
N VAL A 426 -5.41 14.47 -7.11
CA VAL A 426 -5.47 14.47 -5.65
C VAL A 426 -6.92 14.68 -5.21
N ILE A 427 -7.37 13.88 -4.23
CA ILE A 427 -8.71 13.94 -3.66
C ILE A 427 -8.56 14.05 -2.15
N PHE A 428 -8.93 15.19 -1.59
CA PHE A 428 -8.92 15.42 -0.14
C PHE A 428 -10.20 14.92 0.50
N LYS A 429 -10.08 14.31 1.68
CA LYS A 429 -11.21 13.83 2.45
C LYS A 429 -11.19 14.36 3.87
N ASP A 430 -12.37 14.71 4.38
CA ASP A 430 -12.57 15.10 5.78
C ASP A 430 -12.50 13.88 6.73
N LYS A 431 -12.69 14.13 8.03
CA LYS A 431 -12.67 13.07 9.05
C LYS A 431 -13.77 12.01 8.88
N GLU A 432 -14.85 12.33 8.16
CA GLU A 432 -16.02 11.48 7.90
C GLU A 432 -15.91 10.75 6.55
N GLY A 433 -14.90 11.08 5.75
CA GLY A 433 -14.63 10.50 4.43
C GLY A 433 -15.28 11.26 3.26
N ASN A 434 -15.91 12.41 3.52
CA ASN A 434 -16.49 13.26 2.48
C ASN A 434 -15.39 14.03 1.75
N SER A 435 -15.59 14.28 0.45
CA SER A 435 -14.65 15.06 -0.34
C SER A 435 -14.57 16.51 0.16
N LEU A 436 -13.36 16.99 0.35
CA LEU A 436 -13.06 18.40 0.60
C LEU A 436 -12.75 19.12 -0.73
N PRO A 437 -12.80 20.47 -0.74
CA PRO A 437 -12.55 21.30 -1.93
C PRO A 437 -11.21 21.06 -2.60
#